data_AF-A0A931J540-F1
#
_entry.id   AF-A0A931J540-F1
#
_cell.length_a   1.000
_cell.length_b   1.000
_cell.length_c   1.000
_cell.angle_alpha   90.00
_cell.angle_beta   90.00
_cell.angle_gamma   90.00
#
_symmetry.space_group_name_H-M   'P 1'
#
loop_
_entity.id
_entity.type
_entity.pdbx_description
1 polymer ?
#
loop_
_entity_poly.entity_id
_entity_poly.type
_entity_poly.pdbx_seq_one_letter_code
_entity_poly.pdbx_strand_id
1 'polypeptide(L)'
;MNALKLTLGALSLCAATCASAAPALVSMSGGANATSGSDQLYGWRFTVNSAITVTSLGAYDDDRDGMAIRHDIGIYRYSDQALLASLTLGAGTGGVLDGDFRYEALLSSVGLAAGDYVIVMTMPQGNADRQRIMVDSFSTAPEITWTDGAFDGGSSLAFPSTFGAFTPGMFGPNFLFEKDGKVPLPATLSLALLGLGLLARTRRQAA
;
A
#
# COMPACT_ATOMS: atom_id res chain seq x y z
N MET A 1 18.92 49.18 41.59
CA MET A 1 19.55 48.53 40.43
C MET A 1 19.63 47.03 40.69
N ASN A 2 18.86 46.23 39.95
CA ASN A 2 19.29 44.97 39.32
C ASN A 2 18.05 44.18 38.88
N ALA A 3 17.80 44.18 37.57
CA ALA A 3 16.68 43.51 36.93
C ALA A 3 16.94 42.00 36.83
N LEU A 4 16.00 41.21 37.35
CA LEU A 4 15.94 39.77 37.19
C LEU A 4 15.46 39.45 35.77
N LYS A 5 16.36 38.96 34.90
CA LYS A 5 16.00 38.51 33.54
C LYS A 5 15.59 37.04 33.60
N LEU A 6 14.28 36.77 33.63
CA LEU A 6 13.74 35.43 33.37
C LEU A 6 13.91 35.12 31.87
N THR A 7 14.70 34.11 31.54
CA THR A 7 14.81 33.58 30.17
C THR A 7 13.85 32.40 30.04
N LEU A 8 12.82 32.58 29.21
CA LEU A 8 11.82 31.57 28.90
C LEU A 8 12.42 30.58 27.89
N GLY A 9 12.69 29.34 28.32
CA GLY A 9 13.13 28.27 27.43
C GLY A 9 11.97 27.75 26.59
N ALA A 10 12.03 27.89 25.27
CA ALA A 10 11.05 27.35 24.35
C ALA A 10 11.19 25.83 24.24
N LEU A 11 10.19 25.09 24.73
CA LEU A 11 10.08 23.64 24.56
C LEU A 11 9.50 23.36 23.16
N SER A 12 10.36 22.98 22.20
CA SER A 12 9.92 22.59 20.86
C SER A 12 9.38 21.16 20.90
N LEU A 13 8.06 21.02 20.81
CA LEU A 13 7.36 19.74 20.70
C LEU A 13 7.43 19.27 19.23
N CYS A 14 8.43 18.44 18.89
CA CYS A 14 8.44 17.73 17.60
C CYS A 14 7.37 16.64 17.62
N ALA A 15 6.17 16.95 17.13
CA ALA A 15 5.17 15.94 16.82
C ALA A 15 5.64 15.17 15.57
N ALA A 16 6.05 13.91 15.74
CA ALA A 16 6.20 13.00 14.62
C ALA A 16 4.79 12.70 14.10
N THR A 17 4.45 13.19 12.90
CA THR A 17 3.27 12.73 12.18
C THR A 17 3.52 11.29 11.78
N CYS A 18 2.84 10.33 12.41
CA CYS A 18 2.75 8.98 11.86
C CYS A 18 2.09 9.09 10.48
N ALA A 19 2.81 8.71 9.41
CA ALA A 19 2.19 8.56 8.12
C ALA A 19 1.15 7.43 8.25
N SER A 20 -0.12 7.72 7.92
CA SER A 20 -1.13 6.66 7.80
C SER A 20 -0.96 6.00 6.44
N ALA A 21 -0.97 4.67 6.42
CA ALA A 21 -1.06 3.94 5.15
C ALA A 21 -2.39 4.27 4.46
N ALA A 22 -2.34 4.54 3.16
CA ALA A 22 -3.49 4.88 2.33
C ALA A 22 -3.77 3.77 1.30
N PRO A 23 -5.04 3.44 1.02
CA PRO A 23 -5.37 2.47 -0.02
C PRO A 23 -5.21 3.07 -1.42
N ALA A 24 -4.70 2.27 -2.36
CA ALA A 24 -4.53 2.69 -3.75
C ALA A 24 -5.86 2.90 -4.48
N LEU A 25 -6.77 1.95 -4.34
CA LEU A 25 -8.17 2.10 -4.69
C LEU A 25 -8.96 2.46 -3.42
N VAL A 26 -9.51 3.67 -3.39
CA VAL A 26 -10.11 4.27 -2.18
C VAL A 26 -11.58 3.91 -2.05
N SER A 27 -12.30 3.91 -3.17
CA SER A 27 -13.72 3.55 -3.17
C SER A 27 -14.15 3.00 -4.53
N MET A 28 -15.22 2.22 -4.51
CA MET A 28 -15.93 1.73 -5.68
C MET A 28 -17.42 1.69 -5.39
N SER A 29 -18.25 1.81 -6.42
CA SER A 29 -19.69 1.57 -6.31
C SER A 29 -20.28 1.16 -7.66
N GLY A 30 -21.44 0.50 -7.60
CA GLY A 30 -22.06 -0.05 -8.81
C GLY A 30 -21.38 -1.31 -9.32
N GLY A 31 -21.72 -1.74 -10.53
CA GLY A 31 -21.23 -2.99 -11.12
C GLY A 31 -21.79 -4.27 -10.48
N ALA A 32 -21.10 -5.39 -10.70
CA ALA A 32 -21.53 -6.72 -10.27
C ALA A 32 -20.42 -7.49 -9.56
N ASN A 33 -20.82 -8.44 -8.72
CA ASN A 33 -19.91 -9.42 -8.14
C ASN A 33 -19.76 -10.61 -9.09
N ALA A 34 -18.52 -11.00 -9.35
CA ALA A 34 -18.21 -12.14 -10.19
C ALA A 34 -17.24 -13.08 -9.48
N THR A 35 -17.50 -14.38 -9.60
CA THR A 35 -16.55 -15.44 -9.25
C THR A 35 -15.78 -15.86 -10.49
N SER A 36 -14.81 -16.74 -10.30
CA SER A 36 -13.96 -17.26 -11.37
C SER A 36 -14.45 -18.63 -11.86
N GLY A 37 -14.73 -18.72 -13.17
CA GLY A 37 -15.20 -19.96 -13.83
C GLY A 37 -14.08 -20.93 -14.23
N SER A 38 -12.83 -20.49 -14.16
CA SER A 38 -11.61 -21.22 -14.54
C SER A 38 -10.42 -20.55 -13.86
N ASP A 39 -9.29 -21.22 -13.67
CA ASP A 39 -8.10 -20.57 -13.10
C ASP A 39 -7.71 -19.29 -13.86
N GLN A 40 -7.68 -18.17 -13.15
CA GLN A 40 -7.55 -16.84 -13.74
C GLN A 40 -6.67 -15.92 -12.89
N LEU A 41 -6.14 -14.90 -13.55
CA LEU A 41 -5.47 -13.76 -12.94
C LEU A 41 -6.36 -12.53 -13.12
N TYR A 42 -6.62 -11.85 -12.00
CA TYR A 42 -7.46 -10.66 -11.98
C TYR A 42 -6.69 -9.48 -11.41
N GLY A 43 -6.82 -8.32 -12.04
CA GLY A 43 -6.10 -7.15 -11.58
C GLY A 43 -6.39 -5.90 -12.39
N TRP A 44 -5.52 -4.91 -12.21
CA TRP A 44 -5.59 -3.63 -12.88
C TRP A 44 -4.21 -2.99 -13.02
N ARG A 45 -4.07 -2.19 -14.07
CA ARG A 45 -2.89 -1.38 -14.38
C ARG A 45 -3.07 0.03 -13.83
N PHE A 46 -1.99 0.58 -13.33
CA PHE A 46 -1.94 1.93 -12.79
C PHE A 46 -0.60 2.62 -13.03
N THR A 47 -0.65 3.94 -12.97
CA THR A 47 0.54 4.80 -12.92
C THR A 47 0.70 5.34 -11.51
N VAL A 48 1.91 5.21 -10.96
CA VAL A 48 2.34 5.92 -9.75
C VAL A 48 2.80 7.31 -10.17
N ASN A 49 2.14 8.35 -9.68
CA ASN A 49 2.36 9.76 -10.02
C ASN A 49 3.56 10.36 -9.24
N SER A 50 3.82 9.86 -8.03
CA SER A 50 4.94 10.25 -7.18
C SER A 50 5.39 9.05 -6.36
N ALA A 51 6.67 8.96 -6.00
CA ALA A 51 7.20 7.80 -5.28
C ALA A 51 6.39 7.47 -4.01
N ILE A 52 6.15 6.17 -3.82
CA ILE A 52 5.42 5.60 -2.70
C ILE A 52 6.15 4.37 -2.16
N THR A 53 5.86 4.02 -0.91
CA THR A 53 6.30 2.78 -0.30
C THR A 53 5.09 1.90 -0.03
N VAL A 54 4.95 0.79 -0.77
CA VAL A 54 3.89 -0.21 -0.58
C VAL A 54 4.16 -1.00 0.69
N THR A 55 3.18 -1.09 1.57
CA THR A 55 3.30 -1.74 2.87
C THR A 55 2.47 -3.01 2.98
N SER A 56 1.36 -3.10 2.24
CA SER A 56 0.42 -4.23 2.32
C SER A 56 -0.20 -4.52 0.95
N LEU A 57 -0.51 -5.79 0.69
CA LEU A 57 -1.34 -6.22 -0.43
C LEU A 57 -2.64 -6.83 0.11
N GLY A 58 -3.72 -6.70 -0.64
CA GLY A 58 -5.02 -7.18 -0.20
C GLY A 58 -5.96 -7.51 -1.35
N ALA A 59 -7.09 -8.10 -1.00
CA ALA A 59 -8.13 -8.51 -1.94
C ALA A 59 -9.52 -8.05 -1.47
N TYR A 60 -10.45 -7.94 -2.41
CA TYR A 60 -11.84 -7.56 -2.18
C TYR A 60 -12.56 -8.61 -1.32
N ASP A 61 -13.15 -8.14 -0.22
CA ASP A 61 -13.90 -8.91 0.78
C ASP A 61 -15.36 -8.44 0.75
N ASP A 62 -16.11 -8.93 -0.23
CA ASP A 62 -17.46 -8.49 -0.61
C ASP A 62 -18.43 -8.35 0.57
N ASP A 63 -18.48 -9.39 1.41
CA ASP A 63 -19.34 -9.48 2.59
C ASP A 63 -18.59 -9.15 3.89
N ARG A 64 -17.30 -8.80 3.79
CA ARG A 64 -16.41 -8.43 4.90
C ARG A 64 -16.24 -9.55 5.94
N ASP A 65 -16.49 -10.78 5.54
CA ASP A 65 -16.51 -11.98 6.38
C ASP A 65 -15.26 -12.86 6.18
N GLY A 66 -14.32 -12.41 5.34
CA GLY A 66 -13.04 -13.06 5.12
C GLY A 66 -12.94 -13.75 3.76
N MET A 67 -11.76 -14.25 3.45
CA MET A 67 -11.53 -14.97 2.19
C MET A 67 -11.93 -16.44 2.35
N ALA A 68 -12.66 -17.00 1.40
CA ALA A 68 -13.00 -18.42 1.38
C ALA A 68 -11.73 -19.28 1.15
N ILE A 69 -10.79 -18.78 0.34
CA ILE A 69 -9.51 -19.43 0.09
C ILE A 69 -8.32 -18.46 0.20
N ARG A 70 -7.11 -18.97 -0.01
CA ARG A 70 -5.90 -18.14 -0.13
C ARG A 70 -5.77 -17.57 -1.55
N HIS A 71 -5.20 -16.37 -1.65
CA HIS A 71 -4.90 -15.71 -2.93
C HIS A 71 -3.46 -15.23 -2.97
N ASP A 72 -2.72 -15.59 -4.01
CA ASP A 72 -1.41 -14.98 -4.27
C ASP A 72 -1.64 -13.64 -4.96
N ILE A 73 -1.00 -12.58 -4.45
CA ILE A 73 -1.15 -11.21 -4.92
C ILE A 73 0.23 -10.66 -5.24
N GLY A 74 0.37 -9.91 -6.33
CA GLY A 74 1.64 -9.29 -6.67
C GLY A 74 1.52 -8.01 -7.49
N ILE A 75 2.55 -7.18 -7.36
CA ILE A 75 2.75 -5.96 -8.14
C ILE A 75 3.93 -6.16 -9.07
N TYR A 76 3.70 -5.96 -10.35
CA TYR A 76 4.69 -6.02 -11.40
C TYR A 76 5.00 -4.63 -11.94
N ARG A 77 6.27 -4.39 -12.29
CA ARG A 77 6.63 -3.25 -13.14
C ARG A 77 6.20 -3.51 -14.56
N TYR A 78 5.52 -2.55 -15.18
CA TYR A 78 4.97 -2.75 -16.52
C TYR A 78 6.05 -2.85 -17.61
N SER A 79 7.15 -2.10 -17.49
CA SER A 79 8.16 -1.96 -18.56
C SER A 79 8.98 -3.23 -18.82
N ASP A 80 9.28 -4.00 -17.78
CA ASP A 80 10.15 -5.19 -17.83
C ASP A 80 9.50 -6.43 -17.22
N GLN A 81 8.23 -6.31 -16.80
CA GLN A 81 7.44 -7.39 -16.19
C GLN A 81 8.07 -7.95 -14.91
N ALA A 82 8.95 -7.19 -14.24
CA ALA A 82 9.57 -7.63 -13.00
C ALA A 82 8.55 -7.65 -11.85
N LEU A 83 8.47 -8.77 -11.12
CA LEU A 83 7.72 -8.86 -9.87
C LEU A 83 8.44 -8.07 -8.78
N LEU A 84 7.80 -7.05 -8.22
CA LEU A 84 8.40 -6.15 -7.23
C LEU A 84 7.93 -6.43 -5.81
N ALA A 85 6.66 -6.77 -5.64
CA ALA A 85 6.05 -7.12 -4.36
C ALA A 85 5.13 -8.31 -4.55
N SER A 86 5.10 -9.22 -3.57
CA SER A 86 4.12 -10.30 -3.53
C SER A 86 3.90 -10.80 -2.12
N LEU A 87 2.72 -11.36 -1.88
CA LEU A 87 2.39 -12.16 -0.70
C LEU A 87 1.24 -13.13 -1.02
N THR A 88 1.02 -14.10 -0.14
CA THR A 88 -0.18 -14.94 -0.15
C THR A 88 -1.11 -14.43 0.94
N LEU A 89 -2.27 -13.91 0.56
CA LEU A 89 -3.33 -13.54 1.49
C LEU A 89 -4.00 -14.82 2.00
N GLY A 90 -4.11 -14.96 3.33
CA GLY A 90 -4.69 -16.13 3.97
C GLY A 90 -6.22 -16.24 3.82
N ALA A 91 -6.73 -17.47 3.95
CA ALA A 91 -8.16 -17.72 4.08
C ALA A 91 -8.68 -17.30 5.47
N GLY A 92 -9.98 -17.06 5.57
CA GLY A 92 -10.68 -16.61 6.76
C GLY A 92 -10.55 -15.11 7.01
N THR A 93 -10.68 -14.73 8.27
CA THR A 93 -10.75 -13.32 8.71
C THR A 93 -9.39 -12.76 9.17
N GLY A 94 -8.29 -13.39 8.77
CA GLY A 94 -6.94 -12.88 9.03
C GLY A 94 -6.70 -11.49 8.41
N GLY A 95 -5.60 -10.86 8.77
CA GLY A 95 -5.25 -9.53 8.24
C GLY A 95 -6.14 -8.40 8.75
N VAL A 96 -6.02 -7.24 8.09
CA VAL A 96 -6.74 -6.00 8.42
C VAL A 96 -7.81 -5.76 7.36
N LEU A 97 -9.06 -5.59 7.80
CA LEU A 97 -10.15 -5.14 6.95
C LEU A 97 -10.17 -3.60 6.93
N ASP A 98 -10.07 -3.01 5.75
CA ASP A 98 -10.20 -1.56 5.51
C ASP A 98 -11.10 -1.33 4.28
N GLY A 99 -12.24 -0.69 4.52
CA GLY A 99 -13.33 -0.58 3.54
C GLY A 99 -13.89 -1.94 3.14
N ASP A 100 -13.75 -2.27 1.85
CA ASP A 100 -14.21 -3.53 1.25
C ASP A 100 -13.05 -4.48 0.93
N PHE A 101 -11.87 -4.23 1.52
CA PHE A 101 -10.67 -4.97 1.21
C PHE A 101 -10.01 -5.49 2.47
N ARG A 102 -9.45 -6.70 2.37
CA ARG A 102 -8.67 -7.34 3.42
C ARG A 102 -7.21 -7.39 3.02
N TYR A 103 -6.35 -6.90 3.91
CA TYR A 103 -4.93 -6.73 3.67
C TYR A 103 -4.07 -7.54 4.62
N GLU A 104 -2.94 -8.01 4.10
CA GLU A 104 -1.82 -8.48 4.90
C GLU A 104 -0.59 -7.62 4.63
N ALA A 105 0.18 -7.37 5.69
CA ALA A 105 1.41 -6.61 5.59
C ALA A 105 2.48 -7.41 4.84
N LEU A 106 3.22 -6.74 3.96
CA LEU A 106 4.42 -7.31 3.38
C LEU A 106 5.47 -7.52 4.48
N LEU A 107 6.25 -8.61 4.37
CA LEU A 107 7.40 -8.85 5.26
C LEU A 107 8.43 -7.73 5.19
N SER A 108 8.51 -7.05 4.05
CA SER A 108 9.33 -5.86 3.83
C SER A 108 8.60 -4.95 2.85
N SER A 109 8.49 -3.67 3.20
CA SER A 109 7.85 -2.68 2.35
C SER A 109 8.64 -2.47 1.05
N VAL A 110 7.95 -2.15 -0.05
CA VAL A 110 8.54 -2.03 -1.38
C VAL A 110 8.34 -0.62 -1.93
N GLY A 111 9.43 0.07 -2.24
CA GLY A 111 9.39 1.37 -2.89
C GLY A 111 9.02 1.25 -4.37
N LEU A 112 8.01 2.00 -4.80
CA LEU A 112 7.65 2.19 -6.21
C LEU A 112 7.97 3.62 -6.61
N ALA A 113 8.89 3.78 -7.56
CA ALA A 113 9.12 5.08 -8.20
C ALA A 113 7.93 5.46 -9.09
N ALA A 114 7.86 6.72 -9.51
CA ALA A 114 6.88 7.13 -10.51
C ALA A 114 7.03 6.29 -11.80
N GLY A 115 5.92 5.80 -12.35
CA GLY A 115 5.92 4.88 -13.49
C GLY A 115 4.69 3.97 -13.52
N ASP A 116 4.67 3.04 -14.47
CA ASP A 116 3.54 2.14 -14.71
C ASP A 116 3.75 0.76 -14.08
N TYR A 117 2.68 0.26 -13.46
CA TYR A 117 2.65 -0.99 -12.73
C TYR A 117 1.34 -1.74 -12.96
N VAL A 118 1.34 -3.02 -12.63
CA VAL A 118 0.15 -3.87 -12.64
C VAL A 118 0.08 -4.59 -11.32
N ILE A 119 -1.08 -4.54 -10.67
CA ILE A 119 -1.38 -5.42 -9.53
C ILE A 119 -2.31 -6.53 -10.01
N VAL A 120 -2.01 -7.77 -9.63
CA VAL A 120 -2.82 -8.95 -9.95
C VAL A 120 -2.93 -9.89 -8.77
N MET A 121 -4.00 -10.68 -8.74
CA MET A 121 -4.16 -11.81 -7.84
C MET A 121 -4.61 -13.07 -8.58
N THR A 122 -4.27 -14.23 -8.03
CA THR A 122 -4.78 -15.52 -8.48
C THR A 122 -6.23 -15.72 -8.06
N MET A 123 -7.07 -16.17 -8.97
CA MET A 123 -8.44 -16.64 -8.74
C MET A 123 -8.57 -18.07 -9.25
N PRO A 124 -8.32 -19.07 -8.40
CA PRO A 124 -8.52 -20.48 -8.74
C PRO A 124 -9.97 -20.80 -9.11
N GLN A 125 -10.19 -21.74 -10.01
CA GLN A 125 -11.52 -22.15 -10.44
C GLN A 125 -12.42 -22.55 -9.26
N GLY A 126 -13.67 -22.07 -9.28
CA GLY A 126 -14.72 -22.56 -8.38
C GLY A 126 -14.60 -22.08 -6.94
N ASN A 127 -13.77 -21.06 -6.68
CA ASN A 127 -13.75 -20.38 -5.39
C ASN A 127 -15.00 -19.50 -5.19
N ALA A 128 -15.37 -19.27 -3.93
CA ALA A 128 -16.53 -18.47 -3.55
C ALA A 128 -16.20 -16.97 -3.42
N ASP A 129 -14.90 -16.62 -3.40
CA ASP A 129 -14.44 -15.24 -3.35
C ASP A 129 -14.81 -14.51 -4.64
N ARG A 130 -15.13 -13.22 -4.48
CA ARG A 130 -15.70 -12.40 -5.55
C ARG A 130 -14.74 -11.30 -5.94
N GLN A 131 -14.92 -10.85 -7.17
CA GLN A 131 -14.31 -9.67 -7.75
C GLN A 131 -15.41 -8.67 -8.02
N ARG A 132 -15.09 -7.38 -7.96
CA ARG A 132 -16.00 -6.34 -8.44
C ARG A 132 -15.70 -6.02 -9.90
N ILE A 133 -16.68 -6.24 -10.77
CA ILE A 133 -16.55 -6.02 -12.21
C ILE A 133 -17.54 -4.98 -12.72
N MET A 134 -17.22 -4.36 -13.86
CA MET A 134 -18.08 -3.36 -14.53
C MET A 134 -18.54 -2.25 -13.57
N VAL A 135 -17.61 -1.74 -12.76
CA VAL A 135 -17.89 -0.74 -11.71
C VAL A 135 -18.38 0.56 -12.34
N ASP A 136 -19.43 1.16 -11.77
CA ASP A 136 -20.01 2.41 -12.31
C ASP A 136 -19.17 3.64 -11.94
N SER A 137 -18.65 3.66 -10.72
CA SER A 137 -17.74 4.71 -10.27
C SER A 137 -16.74 4.20 -9.25
N PHE A 138 -15.53 4.76 -9.28
CA PHE A 138 -14.45 4.44 -8.35
C PHE A 138 -13.57 5.66 -8.14
N SER A 139 -12.74 5.62 -7.10
CA SER A 139 -11.70 6.61 -6.86
C SER A 139 -10.40 5.94 -6.45
N THR A 140 -9.28 6.55 -6.82
CA THR A 140 -7.93 6.14 -6.44
C THR A 140 -7.30 7.23 -5.56
N ALA A 141 -6.27 6.85 -4.81
CA ALA A 141 -5.47 7.84 -4.08
C ALA A 141 -4.80 8.83 -5.06
N PRO A 142 -4.52 10.08 -4.66
CA PRO A 142 -3.93 11.09 -5.54
C PRO A 142 -2.58 10.67 -6.18
N GLU A 143 -1.83 9.81 -5.50
CA GLU A 143 -0.57 9.24 -5.97
C GLU A 143 -0.75 8.20 -7.09
N ILE A 144 -1.98 7.73 -7.33
CA ILE A 144 -2.30 6.63 -8.23
C ILE A 144 -3.22 7.13 -9.33
N THR A 145 -2.90 6.80 -10.57
CA THR A 145 -3.80 6.97 -11.72
C THR A 145 -4.16 5.60 -12.25
N TRP A 146 -5.44 5.23 -12.21
CA TRP A 146 -5.92 4.02 -12.88
C TRP A 146 -5.73 4.13 -14.39
N THR A 147 -5.26 3.06 -15.03
CA THR A 147 -5.02 3.04 -16.48
C THR A 147 -5.95 2.07 -17.19
N ASP A 148 -6.00 0.81 -16.74
CA ASP A 148 -6.81 -0.22 -17.37
C ASP A 148 -7.09 -1.43 -16.48
N GLY A 149 -8.07 -2.26 -16.83
CA GLY A 149 -8.22 -3.61 -16.26
C GLY A 149 -7.12 -4.54 -16.75
N ALA A 150 -6.73 -5.51 -15.94
CA ALA A 150 -5.74 -6.53 -16.29
C ALA A 150 -6.29 -7.93 -16.01
N PHE A 151 -6.12 -8.83 -16.97
CA PHE A 151 -6.71 -10.17 -16.93
C PHE A 151 -5.81 -11.19 -17.62
N ASP A 152 -5.82 -12.43 -17.12
CA ASP A 152 -5.28 -13.58 -17.84
C ASP A 152 -5.89 -14.90 -17.34
N GLY A 153 -5.64 -15.99 -18.06
CA GLY A 153 -5.83 -17.34 -17.54
C GLY A 153 -4.59 -17.82 -16.77
N GLY A 154 -4.77 -18.55 -15.68
CA GLY A 154 -3.65 -19.16 -14.95
C GLY A 154 -3.93 -19.42 -13.47
N SER A 155 -3.26 -20.43 -12.92
CA SER A 155 -3.38 -20.85 -11.52
C SER A 155 -2.24 -20.34 -10.63
N SER A 156 -1.26 -19.65 -11.22
CA SER A 156 -0.09 -19.11 -10.53
C SER A 156 0.10 -17.65 -10.88
N LEU A 157 0.58 -16.87 -9.92
CA LEU A 157 0.88 -15.46 -10.10
C LEU A 157 1.84 -15.24 -11.28
N ALA A 158 1.43 -14.43 -12.25
CA ALA A 158 2.21 -14.08 -13.43
C ALA A 158 1.84 -12.66 -13.92
N PHE A 159 2.68 -12.09 -14.80
CA PHE A 159 2.34 -10.85 -15.48
C PHE A 159 1.20 -11.12 -16.49
N PRO A 160 0.08 -10.37 -16.46
CA PRO A 160 -1.04 -10.61 -17.36
C PRO A 160 -0.77 -10.09 -18.77
N SER A 161 -1.33 -10.76 -19.77
CA SER A 161 -1.21 -10.39 -21.18
C SER A 161 -2.41 -9.65 -21.76
N THR A 162 -3.56 -9.67 -21.08
CA THR A 162 -4.79 -8.98 -21.52
C THR A 162 -5.05 -7.73 -20.69
N PHE A 163 -5.17 -6.59 -21.38
CA PHE A 163 -5.54 -5.30 -20.81
C PHE A 163 -6.79 -4.78 -21.54
N GLY A 164 -7.56 -3.88 -20.91
CA GLY A 164 -8.78 -3.33 -21.54
C GLY A 164 -10.06 -4.08 -21.20
N ALA A 165 -9.96 -5.15 -20.42
CA ALA A 165 -11.12 -5.98 -20.10
C ALA A 165 -11.98 -5.32 -19.01
N PHE A 166 -13.31 -5.36 -19.18
CA PHE A 166 -14.30 -4.93 -18.18
C PHE A 166 -14.17 -3.48 -17.71
N THR A 167 -13.75 -2.56 -18.58
CA THR A 167 -13.64 -1.11 -18.31
C THR A 167 -14.91 -0.53 -17.64
N PRO A 168 -14.78 0.29 -16.57
CA PRO A 168 -13.55 0.89 -16.07
C PRO A 168 -12.80 0.02 -15.04
N GLY A 169 -13.10 -1.27 -14.91
CA GLY A 169 -12.20 -2.17 -14.22
C GLY A 169 -12.79 -3.47 -13.74
N MET A 170 -11.87 -4.41 -13.56
CA MET A 170 -11.97 -5.56 -12.67
C MET A 170 -11.15 -5.25 -11.42
N PHE A 171 -11.82 -5.15 -10.28
CA PHE A 171 -11.18 -4.87 -9.00
C PHE A 171 -11.33 -6.06 -8.07
N GLY A 172 -10.22 -6.74 -7.87
CA GLY A 172 -10.04 -7.78 -6.88
C GLY A 172 -8.89 -7.42 -5.96
N PRO A 173 -7.66 -7.26 -6.48
CA PRO A 173 -6.54 -6.91 -5.62
C PRO A 173 -6.47 -5.40 -5.38
N ASN A 174 -5.89 -5.02 -4.25
CA ASN A 174 -5.59 -3.65 -3.87
C ASN A 174 -4.29 -3.62 -3.02
N PHE A 175 -3.79 -2.43 -2.71
CA PHE A 175 -2.62 -2.29 -1.85
C PHE A 175 -2.71 -1.05 -0.96
N LEU A 176 -2.04 -1.12 0.19
CA LEU A 176 -1.80 0.03 1.05
C LEU A 176 -0.38 0.54 0.82
N PHE A 177 -0.22 1.86 0.87
CA PHE A 177 1.08 2.50 0.72
C PHE A 177 1.22 3.71 1.63
N GLU A 178 2.47 4.06 1.92
CA GLU A 178 2.84 5.35 2.50
C GLU A 178 3.42 6.23 1.41
N LYS A 179 3.11 7.53 1.47
CA LYS A 179 3.78 8.51 0.61
C LYS A 179 5.25 8.61 1.02
N ASP A 180 6.17 8.57 0.06
CA ASP A 180 7.58 8.84 0.35
C ASP A 180 7.77 10.32 0.72
N GLY A 181 7.64 10.60 2.01
CA GLY A 181 7.88 11.90 2.61
C GLY A 181 8.92 11.77 3.70
N LYS A 182 10.15 11.37 3.37
CA LYS A 182 11.26 11.16 4.32
C LYS A 182 10.80 10.52 5.63
N VAL A 183 10.85 9.18 5.72
CA VAL A 183 10.80 8.47 7.01
C VAL A 183 11.52 9.32 8.07
N PRO A 184 10.84 9.81 9.13
CA PRO A 184 11.52 10.46 10.22
C PRO A 184 12.57 9.47 10.69
N LEU A 185 13.85 9.81 10.52
CA LEU A 185 14.95 9.02 11.06
C LEU A 185 14.53 8.66 12.49
N PRO A 186 14.54 7.36 12.86
CA PRO A 186 14.13 6.98 14.19
C PRO A 186 14.83 7.92 15.17
N ALA A 187 14.05 8.55 16.06
CA ALA A 187 14.49 9.67 16.89
C ALA A 187 15.78 9.39 17.70
N THR A 188 16.20 8.13 17.75
CA THR A 188 17.50 7.63 18.22
C THR A 188 18.72 8.33 17.59
N LEU A 189 18.69 8.71 16.29
CA LEU A 189 19.83 9.41 15.68
C LEU A 189 19.86 10.91 16.00
N SER A 190 18.70 11.54 16.21
CA SER A 190 18.62 12.94 16.62
C SER A 190 19.07 13.15 18.08
N LEU A 191 18.82 12.16 18.95
CA LEU A 191 19.31 12.14 20.33
C LEU A 191 20.82 11.92 20.43
N ALA A 192 21.43 11.18 19.50
CA ALA A 192 22.88 10.93 19.49
C ALA A 192 23.69 12.22 19.21
N LEU A 193 23.19 13.11 18.34
CA LEU A 193 23.85 14.39 18.01
C LEU A 193 23.68 15.45 19.11
N LEU A 194 22.54 15.45 19.83
CA LEU A 194 22.31 16.33 20.98
C LEU A 194 23.07 15.88 22.24
N GLY A 195 23.28 14.58 22.43
CA GLY A 195 24.06 14.04 23.55
C GLY A 195 25.55 14.40 23.50
N LEU A 196 26.16 14.37 22.30
CA LEU A 196 27.59 14.70 22.12
C LEU A 196 27.88 16.21 22.27
N GLY A 197 26.93 17.08 21.93
CA GLY A 197 27.08 18.53 22.07
C GLY A 197 27.06 19.02 23.54
N LEU A 198 26.27 18.36 24.39
CA LEU A 198 26.19 18.70 25.83
C LEU A 198 27.42 18.21 26.61
N LEU A 199 28.00 17.06 26.25
CA LEU A 199 29.24 16.53 26.84
C LEU A 199 30.50 17.33 26.46
N ALA A 200 30.52 17.96 25.28
CA ALA A 200 31.62 18.84 24.87
C ALA A 200 31.62 20.19 25.59
N ARG A 201 30.43 20.68 26.01
CA ARG A 201 30.27 21.99 26.64
C ARG A 201 30.58 21.97 28.14
N THR A 202 30.35 20.85 28.82
CA THR A 202 30.74 20.68 30.24
C THR A 202 32.24 20.48 30.43
N ARG A 203 32.97 20.00 29.40
CA ARG A 203 34.44 19.88 29.46
C ARG A 203 35.21 21.19 29.25
N ARG A 204 34.58 22.24 28.72
CA ARG A 204 35.21 23.56 28.53
C ARG A 204 35.03 24.52 29.71
N GLN A 205 34.23 24.15 30.72
CA GLN A 205 34.01 24.98 31.91
C GLN A 205 34.78 24.46 33.15
N ALA A 206 35.63 23.45 32.98
CA ALA A 206 36.42 22.85 34.06
C ALA A 206 37.95 23.00 33.85
N ALA A 207 38.38 24.02 33.09
CA ALA A 207 39.79 24.39 32.92
C ALA A 207 39.99 25.88 33.23
#